data_AF-V9IE93-F1
#
_entry.id   AF-V9IE93-F1
#
_cell.length_a   1.000
_cell.length_b   1.000
_cell.length_c   1.000
_cell.angle_alpha   90.00
_cell.angle_beta   90.00
_cell.angle_gamma   90.00
#
_symmetry.space_group_name_H-M   'P 1'
#
loop_
_entity.id
_entity.type
_entity.pdbx_description
1 polymer ?
#
loop_
_entity_poly.entity_id
_entity_poly.type
_entity_poly.pdbx_seq_one_letter_code
_entity_poly.pdbx_strand_id
1 'polypeptide(L)'
;MKPEYRRLLQKPIMPRTAAVKIRDRSVSKLKEEMEDLGIDMEDSENAHFTKTRGRSRSLSQPARKRMRLQSESRSRGRSSSKPSRDEMGIKDVAMKSKLKNIAHKALRKKIVKKGLKGEADRFIGTKMPKHLFSGKRGIGKTDRR
;
A
#
# COMPACT_ATOMS: atom_id res chain seq x y z
N MET A 1 37.70 36.43 -0.95
CA MET A 1 36.36 36.14 -0.40
C MET A 1 35.57 35.33 -1.41
N LYS A 2 35.17 34.09 -1.09
CA LYS A 2 34.33 33.26 -1.97
C LYS A 2 32.86 33.62 -1.71
N PRO A 3 32.03 33.84 -2.75
CA PRO A 3 30.61 34.11 -2.55
C PRO A 3 29.90 32.81 -2.14
N GLU A 4 29.16 32.85 -1.04
CA GLU A 4 28.35 31.73 -0.60
C GLU A 4 27.12 31.58 -1.49
N TYR A 5 27.10 30.54 -2.32
CA TYR A 5 25.92 30.18 -3.11
C TYR A 5 24.79 29.72 -2.18
N ARG A 6 23.76 30.56 -2.02
CA ARG A 6 22.51 30.21 -1.34
C ARG A 6 21.84 29.07 -2.10
N ARG A 7 21.96 27.84 -1.59
CA ARG A 7 21.32 26.64 -2.14
C ARG A 7 19.80 26.79 -2.02
N LEU A 8 19.15 27.30 -3.06
CA LEU A 8 17.68 27.34 -3.16
C LEU A 8 17.19 25.88 -3.19
N LEU A 9 16.70 25.39 -2.06
CA LEU A 9 16.07 24.08 -1.96
C LEU A 9 14.85 24.06 -2.89
N GLN A 10 14.83 23.14 -3.87
CA GLN A 10 13.69 22.93 -4.77
C GLN A 10 12.41 22.41 -4.07
N LYS A 11 12.44 22.23 -2.75
CA LYS A 11 11.32 21.74 -1.95
C LYS A 11 10.68 22.90 -1.19
N PRO A 12 9.34 22.90 -1.02
CA PRO A 12 8.66 23.93 -0.26
C PRO A 12 9.20 23.96 1.18
N ILE A 13 9.46 25.16 1.70
CA ILE A 13 9.85 25.35 3.10
C ILE A 13 8.65 24.99 3.97
N MET A 14 8.86 24.06 4.90
CA MET A 14 7.80 23.59 5.80
C MET A 14 7.32 24.73 6.71
N PRO A 15 6.00 24.83 6.95
CA PRO A 15 5.45 25.89 7.78
C PRO A 15 5.90 25.74 9.24
N ARG A 16 6.00 26.88 9.91
CA ARG A 16 6.28 27.02 11.34
C ARG A 16 5.18 26.41 12.24
N THR A 17 4.20 25.70 11.74
CA THR A 17 3.22 24.98 12.59
C THR A 17 3.32 23.48 12.43
N ALA A 18 4.15 22.99 11.51
CA ALA A 18 4.27 21.57 11.23
C ALA A 18 4.88 20.80 12.41
N ALA A 19 4.37 19.59 12.63
CA ALA A 19 4.81 18.70 13.71
C ALA A 19 6.33 18.38 13.64
N VAL A 20 6.87 18.27 12.43
CA VAL A 20 8.31 18.03 12.20
C VAL A 20 9.18 19.16 12.78
N LYS A 21 8.66 20.40 12.76
CA LYS A 21 9.34 21.60 13.27
C LYS A 21 9.12 21.84 14.78
N ILE A 22 8.46 20.93 15.49
CA ILE A 22 8.30 21.02 16.96
C ILE A 22 9.63 20.72 17.65
N ARG A 23 10.41 19.75 17.15
CA ARG A 23 11.72 19.42 17.73
C ARG A 23 12.73 20.56 17.58
N ASP A 24 12.75 21.17 16.40
CA ASP A 24 13.63 22.32 16.09
C ASP A 24 13.28 23.58 16.90
N ARG A 25 12.13 23.61 17.60
CA ARG A 25 11.65 24.77 18.38
C ARG A 25 11.18 24.32 19.76
N SER A 26 12.03 23.54 20.41
CA SER A 26 11.88 23.23 21.82
C SER A 26 12.01 24.50 22.67
N VAL A 27 11.44 24.46 23.87
CA VAL A 27 11.55 25.54 24.86
C VAL A 27 13.02 25.82 25.22
N SER A 28 13.86 24.79 25.26
CA SER A 28 15.30 24.93 25.52
C SER A 28 16.00 25.79 24.48
N LYS A 29 15.73 25.53 23.20
CA LYS A 29 16.36 26.26 22.10
C LYS A 29 15.88 27.70 22.01
N LEU A 30 14.61 27.94 22.36
CA LEU A 30 14.08 29.30 22.48
C LEU A 30 14.81 30.10 23.56
N LYS A 31 15.11 29.48 24.73
CA LYS A 31 15.84 30.15 25.82
C LYS A 31 17.26 30.54 25.39
N GLU A 32 18.00 29.56 24.85
CA GLU A 32 19.36 29.75 24.35
C GLU A 32 19.45 30.88 23.29
N GLU A 33 18.57 30.86 22.28
CA GLU A 33 18.56 31.90 21.24
C GLU A 33 18.21 33.30 21.78
N MET A 34 17.43 33.41 22.86
CA MET A 34 17.06 34.69 23.47
C MET A 34 18.13 35.22 24.42
N GLU A 35 18.77 34.33 25.18
CA GLU A 35 19.94 34.64 26.03
C GLU A 35 21.13 35.10 25.18
N ASP A 36 21.37 34.46 24.03
CA ASP A 36 22.40 34.87 23.05
C ASP A 36 22.14 36.28 22.50
N LEU A 37 20.88 36.70 22.43
CA LEU A 37 20.46 38.06 22.05
C LEU A 37 20.52 39.05 23.23
N GLY A 38 20.94 38.59 24.42
CA GLY A 38 21.11 39.39 25.63
C GLY A 38 19.82 39.56 26.46
N ILE A 39 18.82 38.69 26.26
CA ILE A 39 17.56 38.73 27.01
C ILE A 39 17.69 37.78 28.20
N ASP A 40 17.49 38.29 29.41
CA ASP A 40 17.44 37.46 30.62
C ASP A 40 16.15 36.63 30.64
N MET A 41 16.33 35.31 30.70
CA MET A 41 15.26 34.31 30.63
C MET A 41 15.16 33.47 31.92
N GLU A 42 15.84 33.86 32.99
CA GLU A 42 15.83 33.15 34.29
C GLU A 42 14.42 33.13 34.91
N ASP A 43 13.70 34.25 34.87
CA ASP A 43 12.38 34.41 35.50
C ASP A 43 11.19 33.89 34.66
N SER A 44 11.47 33.08 33.64
CA SER A 44 10.49 32.68 32.62
C SER A 44 9.70 31.39 32.92
N GLU A 45 9.81 30.85 34.14
CA GLU A 45 9.19 29.55 34.51
C GLU A 45 7.67 29.52 34.30
N ASN A 46 6.98 30.63 34.60
CA ASN A 46 5.52 30.76 34.49
C ASN A 46 5.01 31.26 33.12
N ALA A 47 5.91 31.46 32.15
CA ALA A 47 5.56 32.01 30.84
C ALA A 47 4.68 31.06 30.00
N HIS A 48 3.95 31.60 29.03
CA HIS A 48 3.05 30.79 28.19
C HIS A 48 3.76 29.76 27.31
N PHE A 49 5.03 29.98 26.97
CA PHE A 49 5.80 29.07 26.14
C PHE A 49 6.33 27.85 26.90
N THR A 50 6.47 27.92 28.24
CA THR A 50 6.85 26.78 29.10
C THR A 50 5.67 25.85 29.37
N LYS A 51 4.43 26.37 29.26
CA LYS A 51 3.16 25.64 29.36
C LYS A 51 2.92 24.77 28.12
N THR A 52 3.80 23.80 27.90
CA THR A 52 3.56 22.75 26.93
C THR A 52 2.40 21.89 27.43
N ARG A 53 1.31 21.85 26.66
CA ARG A 53 0.17 20.97 26.97
C ARG A 53 0.71 19.54 26.94
N GLY A 54 0.96 18.99 28.13
CA GLY A 54 1.43 17.62 28.30
C GLY A 54 0.54 16.73 27.47
N ARG A 55 1.12 16.08 26.45
CA ARG A 55 0.41 15.05 25.68
C ARG A 55 -0.11 14.09 26.74
N SER A 56 -1.43 13.93 26.83
CA SER A 56 -2.04 12.92 27.70
C SER A 56 -1.24 11.65 27.48
N ARG A 57 -0.56 11.19 28.52
CA ARG A 57 0.19 9.94 28.48
C ARG A 57 -0.86 8.87 28.26
N SER A 58 -1.19 8.58 27.00
CA SER A 58 -1.82 7.32 26.65
C SER A 58 -0.99 6.29 27.35
N LEU A 59 -1.60 5.49 28.23
CA LEU A 59 -0.94 4.44 29.00
C LEU A 59 -0.14 3.57 28.03
N SER A 60 1.11 3.96 27.77
CA SER A 60 2.03 3.27 26.91
C SER A 60 2.66 2.21 27.79
N GLN A 61 1.83 1.26 28.24
CA GLN A 61 2.39 -0.06 28.40
C GLN A 61 2.96 -0.43 27.04
N PRO A 62 4.23 -0.87 26.94
CA PRO A 62 4.71 -1.43 25.69
C PRO A 62 3.71 -2.52 25.33
N ALA A 63 3.07 -2.42 24.16
CA ALA A 63 2.18 -3.46 23.69
C ALA A 63 2.96 -4.76 23.81
N ARG A 64 2.63 -5.61 24.78
CA ARG A 64 3.27 -6.91 24.93
C ARG A 64 3.18 -7.50 23.53
N LYS A 65 4.32 -7.70 22.86
CA LYS A 65 4.39 -8.34 21.55
C LYS A 65 3.88 -9.76 21.76
N ARG A 66 2.56 -9.92 21.83
CA ARG A 66 1.92 -11.21 21.82
C ARG A 66 2.24 -11.74 20.44
N MET A 67 3.09 -12.76 20.41
CA MET A 67 3.32 -13.56 19.22
C MET A 67 1.96 -13.85 18.61
N ARG A 68 1.81 -13.46 17.34
CA ARG A 68 0.53 -13.50 16.66
C ARG A 68 0.25 -14.95 16.28
N LEU A 69 -0.17 -15.76 17.27
CA LEU A 69 -0.41 -17.20 17.15
C LEU A 69 -1.45 -17.55 16.08
N GLN A 70 -2.31 -16.59 15.72
CA GLN A 70 -3.24 -16.71 14.60
C GLN A 70 -3.05 -15.54 13.64
N SER A 71 -2.08 -15.67 12.74
CA SER A 71 -2.05 -14.91 11.50
C SER A 71 -2.22 -15.85 10.31
N GLU A 72 -3.30 -16.65 10.31
CA GLU A 72 -3.85 -17.07 9.03
C GLU A 72 -4.45 -15.83 8.36
N SER A 73 -4.12 -15.66 7.09
CA SER A 73 -4.33 -14.46 6.28
C SER A 73 -5.66 -13.74 6.53
N ARG A 74 -5.56 -12.42 6.73
CA ARG A 74 -6.65 -11.42 6.87
C ARG A 74 -7.62 -11.34 5.67
N SER A 75 -7.68 -12.34 4.80
CA SER A 75 -8.73 -12.49 3.78
C SER A 75 -9.96 -13.25 4.29
N ARG A 76 -9.87 -13.93 5.45
CA ARG A 76 -11.05 -14.43 6.14
C ARG A 76 -11.74 -13.24 6.80
N GLY A 77 -12.75 -12.71 6.10
CA GLY A 77 -13.70 -11.78 6.67
C GLY A 77 -14.12 -12.25 8.05
N ARG A 78 -13.87 -11.39 9.04
CA ARG A 78 -14.54 -11.44 10.33
C ARG A 78 -16.03 -11.66 10.03
N SER A 79 -16.65 -12.63 10.71
CA SER A 79 -18.02 -13.13 10.52
C SER A 79 -18.25 -14.10 9.35
N SER A 80 -18.03 -15.39 9.59
CA SER A 80 -18.90 -16.41 8.98
C SER A 80 -19.10 -17.51 10.00
N SER A 81 -20.33 -17.64 10.51
CA SER A 81 -20.76 -18.79 11.33
C SER A 81 -20.77 -20.11 10.56
N LYS A 82 -20.33 -20.09 9.30
CA LYS A 82 -20.42 -21.20 8.34
C LYS A 82 -19.01 -21.52 7.80
N PRO A 83 -18.66 -22.81 7.67
CA PRO A 83 -17.42 -23.21 7.03
C PRO A 83 -17.41 -22.75 5.55
N SER A 84 -16.21 -22.69 4.96
CA SER A 84 -16.08 -22.32 3.55
C SER A 84 -16.84 -23.31 2.65
N ARG A 85 -17.37 -22.83 1.51
CA ARG A 85 -18.15 -23.68 0.59
C ARG A 85 -17.35 -24.88 0.09
N ASP A 86 -16.05 -24.71 -0.09
CA ASP A 86 -15.14 -25.77 -0.55
C ASP A 86 -14.86 -26.83 0.51
N GLU A 87 -15.14 -26.53 1.79
CA GLU A 87 -15.00 -27.47 2.92
C GLU A 87 -16.34 -28.10 3.32
N MET A 88 -17.45 -27.42 3.00
CA MET A 88 -18.79 -27.87 3.33
C MET A 88 -19.10 -29.18 2.61
N GLY A 89 -19.31 -30.26 3.37
CA GLY A 89 -19.62 -31.59 2.84
C GLY A 89 -18.41 -32.51 2.66
N ILE A 90 -17.19 -32.06 2.97
CA ILE A 90 -16.00 -32.92 3.00
C ILE A 90 -15.74 -33.38 4.43
N LYS A 91 -15.72 -34.70 4.66
CA LYS A 91 -15.50 -35.29 5.98
C LYS A 91 -14.05 -35.19 6.46
N ASP A 92 -13.11 -35.56 5.59
CA ASP A 92 -11.70 -35.71 5.97
C ASP A 92 -10.76 -34.72 5.28
N VAL A 93 -9.70 -34.33 5.98
CA VAL A 93 -8.63 -33.47 5.44
C VAL A 93 -7.88 -34.13 4.29
N ALA A 94 -7.68 -35.45 4.34
CA ALA A 94 -7.07 -36.22 3.25
C ALA A 94 -7.94 -36.22 1.99
N MET A 95 -9.26 -36.25 2.14
CA MET A 95 -10.19 -36.15 1.02
C MET A 95 -10.16 -34.75 0.39
N LYS A 96 -10.08 -33.71 1.23
CA LYS A 96 -9.96 -32.33 0.77
C LYS A 96 -8.71 -32.09 -0.09
N SER A 97 -7.55 -32.59 0.34
CA SER A 97 -6.31 -32.44 -0.43
C SER A 97 -6.39 -33.20 -1.76
N LYS A 98 -6.97 -34.41 -1.76
CA LYS A 98 -7.22 -35.19 -2.98
C LYS A 98 -8.13 -34.44 -3.96
N LEU A 99 -9.24 -33.88 -3.50
CA LEU A 99 -10.18 -33.12 -4.33
C LEU A 99 -9.53 -31.87 -4.93
N LYS A 100 -8.73 -31.14 -4.13
CA LYS A 100 -7.95 -29.99 -4.62
C LYS A 100 -6.98 -30.39 -5.73
N ASN A 101 -6.30 -31.52 -5.59
CA ASN A 101 -5.38 -32.03 -6.62
C ASN A 101 -6.12 -32.42 -7.91
N ILE A 102 -7.30 -33.05 -7.79
CA ILE A 102 -8.15 -33.38 -8.94
C ILE A 102 -8.60 -32.12 -9.67
N ALA A 103 -9.05 -31.10 -8.94
CA ALA A 103 -9.46 -29.81 -9.51
C ALA A 103 -8.30 -29.14 -10.27
N HIS A 104 -7.12 -29.03 -9.66
CA HIS A 104 -5.94 -28.47 -10.33
C HIS A 104 -5.54 -29.26 -11.58
N LYS A 105 -5.64 -30.60 -11.55
CA LYS A 105 -5.36 -31.44 -12.72
C LYS A 105 -6.36 -31.20 -13.84
N ALA A 106 -7.64 -31.02 -13.53
CA ALA A 106 -8.68 -30.71 -14.52
C ALA A 106 -8.46 -29.33 -15.17
N LEU A 107 -8.19 -28.30 -14.36
CA LEU A 107 -7.89 -26.95 -14.84
C LEU A 107 -6.65 -26.92 -15.72
N ARG A 108 -5.56 -27.61 -15.32
CA ARG A 108 -4.32 -27.66 -16.09
C ARG A 108 -4.53 -28.26 -17.48
N LYS A 109 -5.33 -29.32 -17.59
CA LYS A 109 -5.60 -30.01 -18.87
C LYS A 109 -6.38 -29.15 -19.87
N LYS A 110 -7.32 -28.33 -19.40
CA LYS A 110 -8.23 -27.55 -20.27
C LYS A 110 -7.80 -26.10 -20.46
N ILE A 111 -7.48 -25.41 -19.37
CA ILE A 111 -7.22 -23.97 -19.35
C ILE A 111 -5.75 -23.70 -19.62
N VAL A 112 -4.86 -24.23 -18.78
CA VAL A 112 -3.41 -23.96 -18.89
C VAL A 112 -2.85 -24.48 -20.20
N LYS A 113 -3.24 -25.70 -20.62
CA LYS A 113 -2.80 -26.27 -21.89
C LYS A 113 -3.17 -25.39 -23.10
N LYS A 114 -4.31 -24.72 -23.05
CA LYS A 114 -4.81 -23.86 -24.15
C LYS A 114 -4.48 -22.38 -23.95
N GLY A 115 -3.85 -22.00 -22.84
CA GLY A 115 -3.56 -20.60 -22.49
C GLY A 115 -4.80 -19.75 -22.22
N LEU A 116 -5.90 -20.35 -21.75
CA LEU A 116 -7.15 -19.61 -21.46
C LEU A 116 -6.99 -18.79 -20.18
N LYS A 117 -7.68 -17.63 -20.12
CA LYS A 117 -7.65 -16.75 -18.93
C LYS A 117 -8.32 -17.38 -17.71
N GLY A 118 -9.29 -18.25 -17.95
CA GLY A 118 -10.06 -18.96 -16.92
C GLY A 118 -11.09 -19.90 -17.53
N GLU A 119 -11.91 -20.51 -16.70
CA GLU A 119 -12.96 -21.45 -17.17
C GLU A 119 -14.06 -20.77 -17.99
N ALA A 120 -14.30 -19.48 -17.73
CA ALA A 120 -15.31 -18.69 -18.44
C ALA A 120 -14.83 -18.22 -19.83
N ASP A 121 -13.55 -18.35 -20.15
CA ASP A 121 -12.96 -17.89 -21.41
C ASP A 121 -13.30 -18.86 -22.55
N ARG A 122 -14.37 -18.53 -23.28
CA ARG A 122 -14.92 -19.31 -24.40
C ARG A 122 -14.86 -18.53 -25.72
N PHE A 123 -13.93 -17.59 -25.86
CA PHE A 123 -13.79 -16.79 -27.07
C PHE A 123 -13.40 -17.65 -28.28
N ILE A 124 -14.11 -17.47 -29.40
CA ILE A 124 -13.84 -18.16 -30.66
C ILE A 124 -13.39 -17.11 -31.68
N GLY A 125 -12.08 -17.06 -31.92
CA GLY A 125 -11.50 -16.20 -32.95
C GLY A 125 -11.66 -16.77 -34.36
N THR A 126 -11.94 -15.91 -35.34
CA THR A 126 -11.94 -16.31 -36.76
C THR A 126 -10.50 -16.44 -37.27
N LYS A 127 -10.07 -17.67 -37.57
CA LYS A 127 -8.69 -17.93 -38.06
C LYS A 127 -8.42 -17.33 -39.45
N MET A 128 -9.42 -17.37 -40.33
CA MET A 128 -9.30 -16.88 -41.71
C MET A 128 -10.37 -15.83 -41.98
N PRO A 129 -10.18 -14.57 -41.55
CA PRO A 129 -11.18 -13.54 -41.80
C PRO A 129 -11.19 -13.12 -43.28
N LYS A 130 -12.37 -12.99 -43.86
CA LYS A 130 -12.58 -12.74 -45.30
C LYS A 130 -11.77 -11.55 -45.84
N HIS A 131 -11.75 -10.43 -45.12
CA HIS A 131 -11.07 -9.20 -45.54
C HIS A 131 -9.53 -9.31 -45.55
N LEU A 132 -8.94 -10.42 -45.10
CA LEU A 132 -7.52 -10.76 -45.29
C LEU A 132 -7.28 -11.64 -46.52
N PHE A 133 -8.19 -12.57 -46.78
CA PHE A 133 -7.98 -13.69 -47.72
C PHE A 133 -8.82 -13.60 -49.00
N SER A 134 -9.62 -12.55 -49.16
CA SER A 134 -10.51 -12.35 -50.29
C SER A 134 -10.16 -11.06 -51.04
N GLY A 135 -10.24 -11.12 -52.37
CA GLY A 135 -9.95 -9.99 -53.25
C GLY A 135 -8.48 -9.88 -53.66
N LYS A 136 -8.22 -9.06 -54.68
CA LYS A 136 -6.89 -8.67 -55.14
C LYS A 136 -6.77 -7.15 -55.06
N ARG A 137 -5.58 -6.64 -54.73
CA ARG A 137 -5.31 -5.19 -54.73
C ARG A 137 -5.12 -4.72 -56.17
N GLY A 138 -5.94 -3.75 -56.58
CA GLY A 138 -5.81 -3.06 -57.86
C GLY A 138 -4.99 -1.76 -57.75
N ILE A 139 -4.89 -1.02 -58.86
CA ILE A 139 -4.36 0.33 -58.89
C ILE A 139 -5.44 1.30 -58.37
N GLY A 140 -5.13 2.10 -57.35
CA GLY A 140 -6.07 3.07 -56.77
C GLY A 140 -6.19 2.92 -55.25
N LYS A 141 -7.43 3.07 -54.73
CA LYS A 141 -7.72 2.99 -53.29
C LYS A 141 -7.50 1.56 -52.76
N THR A 142 -6.92 1.47 -51.57
CA THR A 142 -6.63 0.23 -50.84
C THR A 142 -7.45 0.18 -49.54
N ASP A 143 -7.82 -1.02 -49.10
CA ASP A 143 -8.62 -1.23 -47.88
C ASP A 143 -7.85 -0.95 -46.59
N ARG A 144 -6.52 -0.93 -46.65
CA ARG A 144 -5.63 -0.71 -45.51
C ARG A 144 -4.49 0.21 -45.90
N ARG A 145 -3.97 0.92 -44.90
CA ARG A 145 -2.87 1.88 -45.03
C ARG A 145 -1.53 1.18 -45.29
#